data_AF-A0A7X2H0S5-F1
#
_entry.id   AF-A0A7X2H0S5-F1
#
_cell.length_a   1.000
_cell.length_b   1.000
_cell.length_c   1.000
_cell.angle_alpha   90.00
_cell.angle_beta   90.00
_cell.angle_gamma   90.00
#
_symmetry.space_group_name_H-M   'P 1'
#
loop_
_entity.id
_entity.type
_entity.pdbx_description
1 polymer ?
#
loop_
_entity_poly.entity_id
_entity_poly.type
_entity_poly.pdbx_seq_one_letter_code
_entity_poly.pdbx_strand_id
1 'polypeptide(L)'
;MMLRSINCYLYDSEATAYLLQGVIRFVQARSLMNVVLQKSWTYGFHVKVTYPAADGDNGLESTIRQLAFRYSRPRGHNEYAKFEAVIRKVAELEDYAGEYLPLRKDGVVTIEEGEDLQHGNPLGSPHVNYEIELQKSQLLVDLYDIWGELTEEQQNIEFAKMFMITVNRCEGGLKFSYLSLRSNFEYFKNQMELTGKYAETTRRNWETLFGRTEEEQQFITQGVQLFAESSYEREYIFTRMQIFIDCLLSVLSQGYDDGELSLDKQGQGSDLFQYYDAVNDFHWDFYSNTQFLRHYQQKEFIIYQFIVSVLYSLMSLLRVSAIRKLRIIGIVAESVECGFSMSWRDTYLEMSKELVSGSAKQRLVH
;
A
#
# COMPACT_ATOMS: atom_id res chain seq x y z
N MET A 1 7.67 -20.16 14.92
CA MET A 1 8.27 -20.77 13.70
C MET A 1 9.63 -20.12 13.54
N MET A 2 10.71 -20.89 13.44
CA MET A 2 12.04 -20.30 13.24
C MET A 2 12.17 -19.80 11.79
N LEU A 3 12.44 -18.50 11.64
CA LEU A 3 12.63 -17.82 10.37
C LEU A 3 14.11 -17.49 10.20
N ARG A 4 14.59 -17.58 8.96
CA ARG A 4 15.90 -17.09 8.55
C ARG A 4 15.72 -15.88 7.64
N SER A 5 16.36 -14.78 8.01
CA SER A 5 16.28 -13.49 7.32
C SER A 5 17.64 -13.11 6.75
N ILE A 6 17.68 -12.77 5.46
CA ILE A 6 18.85 -12.22 4.77
C ILE A 6 18.58 -10.73 4.55
N ASN A 7 19.33 -9.87 5.24
CA ASN A 7 19.21 -8.42 5.14
C ASN A 7 20.31 -7.87 4.23
N CYS A 8 19.93 -7.26 3.11
CA CYS A 8 20.85 -6.69 2.13
C CYS A 8 20.73 -5.18 2.06
N TYR A 9 21.74 -4.48 2.57
CA TYR A 9 21.75 -3.03 2.72
C TYR A 9 22.21 -2.36 1.43
N LEU A 10 21.28 -1.76 0.70
CA LEU A 10 21.52 -0.98 -0.51
C LEU A 10 20.77 0.34 -0.43
N TYR A 11 21.50 1.45 -0.43
CA TYR A 11 20.92 2.79 -0.24
C TYR A 11 20.52 3.47 -1.56
N ASP A 12 20.80 2.84 -2.70
CA ASP A 12 20.37 3.31 -4.01
C ASP A 12 19.07 2.60 -4.44
N SER A 13 18.08 3.39 -4.89
CA SER A 13 16.76 2.85 -5.24
C SER A 13 16.78 1.98 -6.50
N GLU A 14 17.69 2.25 -7.43
CA GLU A 14 17.85 1.49 -8.67
C GLU A 14 18.59 0.18 -8.36
N ALA A 15 19.67 0.26 -7.57
CA ALA A 15 20.38 -0.92 -7.06
C ALA A 15 19.43 -1.87 -6.31
N THR A 16 18.55 -1.32 -5.47
CA THR A 16 17.52 -2.08 -4.74
C THR A 16 16.54 -2.77 -5.70
N ALA A 17 16.14 -2.11 -6.78
CA ALA A 17 15.24 -2.69 -7.78
C ALA A 17 15.91 -3.85 -8.53
N TYR A 18 17.17 -3.69 -8.94
CA TYR A 18 17.92 -4.77 -9.59
C TYR A 18 18.17 -5.95 -8.66
N LEU A 19 18.45 -5.71 -7.37
CA LEU A 19 18.53 -6.76 -6.36
C LEU A 19 17.21 -7.52 -6.26
N LEU A 20 16.09 -6.81 -6.11
CA LEU A 20 14.77 -7.41 -5.97
C LEU A 20 14.39 -8.22 -7.21
N GLN A 21 14.66 -7.71 -8.41
CA GLN A 21 14.46 -8.44 -9.67
C GLN A 21 15.29 -9.73 -9.71
N GLY A 22 16.57 -9.66 -9.32
CA GLY A 22 17.45 -10.83 -9.29
C GLY A 22 17.00 -11.90 -8.30
N VAL A 23 16.54 -11.48 -7.12
CA VAL A 23 15.98 -12.37 -6.10
C VAL A 23 14.68 -13.02 -6.60
N ILE A 24 13.77 -12.25 -7.17
CA ILE A 24 12.49 -12.77 -7.71
C ILE A 24 12.74 -13.81 -8.80
N ARG A 25 13.63 -13.52 -9.75
CA ARG A 25 13.99 -14.48 -10.81
C ARG A 25 14.61 -15.76 -10.26
N PHE A 26 15.42 -15.65 -9.19
CA PHE A 26 15.96 -16.82 -8.52
C PHE A 26 14.84 -17.66 -7.88
N VAL A 27 13.93 -17.01 -7.15
CA VAL A 27 12.76 -17.65 -6.52
C VAL A 27 11.91 -18.37 -7.57
N GLN A 28 11.61 -17.72 -8.69
CA GLN A 28 10.87 -18.32 -9.81
C GLN A 28 11.60 -19.53 -10.39
N ALA A 29 12.89 -19.37 -10.73
CA ALA A 29 13.68 -20.41 -11.39
C ALA A 29 13.90 -21.66 -10.51
N ARG A 30 13.94 -21.48 -9.19
CA ARG A 30 14.05 -22.57 -8.21
C ARG A 30 12.71 -23.04 -7.67
N SER A 31 11.62 -22.37 -8.04
CA SER A 31 10.27 -22.60 -7.50
C SER A 31 10.26 -22.63 -5.97
N LEU A 32 10.98 -21.68 -5.35
CA LEU A 32 11.00 -21.57 -3.89
C LEU A 32 9.63 -21.12 -3.40
N MET A 33 9.14 -21.79 -2.37
CA MET A 33 7.89 -21.46 -1.69
C MET A 33 8.20 -20.71 -0.39
N ASN A 34 7.21 -20.03 0.18
CA ASN A 34 7.29 -19.43 1.52
C ASN A 34 8.39 -18.36 1.68
N VAL A 35 8.77 -17.70 0.58
CA VAL A 35 9.75 -16.60 0.58
C VAL A 35 9.04 -15.26 0.73
N VAL A 36 9.36 -14.55 1.79
CA VAL A 36 8.89 -13.21 2.09
C VAL A 36 9.93 -12.17 1.64
N LEU A 37 9.47 -11.14 0.91
CA LEU A 37 10.25 -10.04 0.37
C LEU A 37 9.76 -8.72 0.97
N GLN A 38 10.62 -8.07 1.76
CA GLN A 38 10.29 -6.83 2.46
C GLN A 38 11.34 -5.75 2.21
N LYS A 39 10.93 -4.49 2.37
CA LYS A 39 11.83 -3.37 2.60
C LYS A 39 11.80 -3.04 4.08
N SER A 40 12.97 -2.80 4.65
CA SER A 40 13.11 -2.36 6.03
C SER A 40 14.16 -1.26 6.12
N TRP A 41 14.16 -0.55 7.24
CA TRP A 41 14.96 0.65 7.47
C TRP A 41 15.83 0.57 8.72
N THR A 42 15.63 -0.43 9.59
CA THR A 42 16.44 -0.62 10.80
C THR A 42 17.90 -0.86 10.44
N TYR A 43 18.82 -0.10 11.06
CA TYR A 43 20.25 -0.07 10.73
C TYR A 43 20.56 0.33 9.27
N GLY A 44 19.60 0.88 8.52
CA GLY A 44 19.78 1.26 7.11
C GLY A 44 18.65 0.76 6.22
N PHE A 45 18.45 1.43 5.08
CA PHE A 45 17.53 0.95 4.06
C PHE A 45 18.05 -0.36 3.46
N HIS A 46 17.24 -1.41 3.49
CA HIS A 46 17.61 -2.73 3.01
C HIS A 46 16.42 -3.51 2.46
N VAL A 47 16.74 -4.49 1.61
CA VAL A 47 15.81 -5.56 1.26
C VAL A 47 16.03 -6.70 2.25
N LYS A 48 14.94 -7.14 2.87
CA LYS A 48 14.90 -8.30 3.76
C LYS A 48 14.23 -9.45 3.02
N VAL A 49 14.93 -10.57 2.92
CA VAL A 49 14.41 -11.82 2.34
C VAL A 49 14.30 -12.85 3.45
N THR A 50 13.08 -13.25 3.79
CA THR A 50 12.79 -14.12 4.93
C THR A 50 12.16 -15.42 4.46
N TYR A 51 12.57 -16.54 5.03
CA TYR A 51 11.99 -17.86 4.74
C TYR A 51 12.07 -18.77 6.00
N PRO A 52 11.26 -19.83 6.11
CA PRO A 52 11.40 -20.79 7.20
C PRO A 52 12.81 -21.37 7.24
N ALA A 53 13.46 -21.40 8.40
CA ALA A 53 14.87 -21.80 8.49
C ALA A 53 15.12 -23.24 7.98
N ALA A 54 14.11 -24.10 8.07
CA ALA A 54 14.14 -25.46 7.53
C ALA A 54 14.18 -25.52 5.98
N ASP A 55 13.71 -24.49 5.30
CA ASP A 55 13.60 -24.39 3.85
C ASP A 55 14.81 -23.67 3.21
N GLY A 56 15.91 -23.52 3.97
CA GLY A 56 17.04 -22.69 3.56
C GLY A 56 17.71 -23.13 2.26
N ASP A 57 17.90 -22.17 1.34
CA ASP A 57 18.62 -22.35 0.08
C ASP A 57 19.94 -21.55 0.10
N ASN A 58 21.07 -22.28 0.12
CA ASN A 58 22.41 -21.66 0.09
C ASN A 58 22.69 -20.87 -1.21
N GLY A 59 22.01 -21.23 -2.30
CA GLY A 59 22.09 -20.52 -3.58
C GLY A 59 21.46 -19.13 -3.50
N LEU A 60 20.32 -18.99 -2.81
CA LEU A 60 19.66 -17.70 -2.61
C LEU A 60 20.56 -16.71 -1.88
N GLU A 61 21.19 -17.15 -0.78
CA GLU A 61 22.15 -16.31 -0.05
C GLU A 61 23.33 -15.90 -0.93
N SER A 62 23.91 -16.86 -1.66
CA SER A 62 25.03 -16.60 -2.57
C SER A 62 24.64 -15.57 -3.64
N THR A 63 23.46 -15.72 -4.24
CA THR A 63 22.92 -14.79 -5.23
C THR A 63 22.73 -13.38 -4.65
N ILE A 64 22.13 -13.26 -3.46
CA ILE A 64 21.97 -11.96 -2.79
C ILE A 64 23.32 -11.31 -2.53
N ARG A 65 24.32 -12.04 -2.03
CA ARG A 65 25.68 -11.50 -1.79
C ARG A 65 26.36 -11.04 -3.09
N GLN A 66 26.22 -11.80 -4.18
CA GLN A 66 26.78 -11.42 -5.48
C GLN A 66 26.12 -10.15 -6.04
N LEU A 67 24.79 -10.04 -5.95
CA LEU A 67 24.05 -8.87 -6.39
C LEU A 67 24.37 -7.65 -5.52
N ALA A 68 24.45 -7.83 -4.19
CA ALA A 68 24.86 -6.79 -3.26
C ALA A 68 26.23 -6.22 -3.61
N PHE A 69 27.22 -7.10 -3.83
CA PHE A 69 28.56 -6.69 -4.25
C PHE A 69 28.52 -5.92 -5.58
N ARG A 70 27.79 -6.44 -6.57
CA ARG A 70 27.69 -5.85 -7.92
C ARG A 70 27.09 -4.44 -7.92
N TYR A 71 26.07 -4.19 -7.09
CA TYR A 71 25.31 -2.93 -7.11
C TYR A 71 25.67 -1.97 -5.99
N SER A 72 26.48 -2.39 -5.02
CA SER A 72 27.00 -1.51 -3.98
C SER A 72 27.96 -0.46 -4.53
N ARG A 73 28.06 0.70 -3.85
CA ARG A 73 29.11 1.67 -4.12
C ARG A 73 29.70 2.25 -2.84
N PRO A 74 30.96 2.73 -2.87
CA PRO A 74 31.49 3.52 -1.77
C PRO A 74 30.61 4.76 -1.52
N ARG A 75 30.33 5.03 -0.24
CA ARG A 75 29.56 6.20 0.20
C ARG A 75 30.35 7.02 1.20
N GLY A 76 30.27 8.33 1.06
CA GLY A 76 30.94 9.27 1.95
C GLY A 76 30.20 9.46 3.27
N HIS A 77 30.89 10.00 4.28
CA HIS A 77 30.30 10.31 5.58
C HIS A 77 29.05 11.21 5.48
N ASN A 78 29.09 12.22 4.61
CA ASN A 78 27.96 13.13 4.38
C ASN A 78 26.71 12.43 3.83
N GLU A 79 26.85 11.35 3.07
CA GLU A 79 25.70 10.57 2.58
C GLU A 79 25.06 9.77 3.74
N TYR A 80 25.87 9.09 4.55
CA TYR A 80 25.38 8.37 5.72
C TYR A 80 24.68 9.29 6.73
N ALA A 81 25.24 10.47 7.00
CA ALA A 81 24.61 11.46 7.88
C ALA A 81 23.21 11.87 7.41
N LYS A 82 22.99 11.99 6.09
CA LYS A 82 21.67 12.25 5.52
C LYS A 82 20.72 11.07 5.74
N PHE A 83 21.19 9.84 5.53
CA PHE A 83 20.36 8.66 5.77
C PHE A 83 20.00 8.48 7.25
N GLU A 84 20.93 8.74 8.18
CA GLU A 84 20.66 8.73 9.62
C GLU A 84 19.58 9.74 9.99
N ALA A 85 19.64 10.96 9.44
CA ALA A 85 18.62 11.98 9.70
C ALA A 85 17.23 11.55 9.20
N VAL A 86 17.14 10.85 8.06
CA VAL A 86 15.87 10.31 7.57
C VAL A 86 15.38 9.17 8.46
N ILE A 87 16.25 8.22 8.80
CA ILE A 87 15.91 7.05 9.61
C ILE A 87 15.44 7.46 11.01
N ARG A 88 16.05 8.48 11.63
CA ARG A 88 15.56 9.02 12.91
C ARG A 88 14.14 9.54 12.82
N LYS A 89 13.80 10.29 11.76
CA LYS A 89 12.44 10.76 11.53
C LYS A 89 11.46 9.61 11.30
N VAL A 90 11.87 8.57 10.57
CA VAL A 90 11.03 7.38 10.38
C VAL A 90 10.79 6.67 11.71
N ALA A 91 11.83 6.48 12.53
CA ALA A 91 11.70 5.87 13.85
C ALA A 91 10.75 6.66 14.77
N GLU A 92 10.82 7.98 14.74
CA GLU A 92 9.89 8.87 15.47
C GLU A 92 8.45 8.75 14.95
N LEU A 93 8.25 8.73 13.63
CA LEU A 93 6.93 8.62 13.01
C LEU A 93 6.28 7.24 13.20
N GLU A 94 7.09 6.18 13.31
CA GLU A 94 6.63 4.81 13.52
C GLU A 94 6.60 4.40 15.01
N ASP A 95 6.92 5.32 15.93
CA ASP A 95 7.05 5.08 17.38
C ASP A 95 7.95 3.86 17.69
N TYR A 96 9.06 3.74 16.96
CA TYR A 96 9.96 2.60 17.08
C TYR A 96 10.95 2.79 18.23
N ALA A 97 10.78 1.99 19.28
CA ALA A 97 11.60 2.04 20.50
C ALA A 97 12.87 1.17 20.46
N GLY A 98 13.07 0.36 19.41
CA GLY A 98 14.20 -0.56 19.30
C GLY A 98 15.51 0.12 18.86
N GLU A 99 16.57 -0.68 18.72
CA GLU A 99 17.82 -0.20 18.12
C GLU A 99 17.70 -0.12 16.59
N TYR A 100 18.18 0.97 16.01
CA TYR A 100 18.15 1.20 14.55
C TYR A 100 19.41 1.91 14.01
N LEU A 101 20.41 2.12 14.85
CA LEU A 101 21.72 2.72 14.53
C LEU A 101 22.82 1.95 15.28
N PRO A 102 24.09 1.97 14.81
CA PRO A 102 24.60 2.70 13.64
C PRO A 102 24.20 2.05 12.31
N LEU A 103 24.28 2.83 11.22
CA LEU A 103 24.00 2.32 9.88
C LEU A 103 25.00 1.25 9.43
N ARG A 104 24.50 0.21 8.75
CA ARG A 104 25.33 -0.75 8.01
C ARG A 104 25.89 -0.09 6.75
N LYS A 105 27.04 -0.59 6.29
CA LYS A 105 27.63 -0.08 5.04
C LYS A 105 26.84 -0.58 3.83
N ASP A 106 26.81 0.24 2.78
CA ASP A 106 26.28 -0.14 1.46
C ASP A 106 26.94 -1.44 0.96
N GLY A 107 26.13 -2.38 0.50
CA GLY A 107 26.56 -3.72 0.06
C GLY A 107 26.73 -4.76 1.17
N VAL A 108 26.56 -4.40 2.43
CA VAL A 108 26.61 -5.38 3.54
C VAL A 108 25.40 -6.30 3.45
N VAL A 109 25.65 -7.60 3.68
CA VAL A 109 24.60 -8.63 3.81
C VAL A 109 24.74 -9.30 5.17
N THR A 110 23.72 -9.16 6.02
CA THR A 110 23.63 -9.84 7.32
C THR A 110 22.59 -10.94 7.30
N ILE A 111 22.72 -11.89 8.22
CA ILE A 111 21.79 -13.01 8.39
C ILE A 111 21.38 -13.04 9.85
N GLU A 112 20.08 -13.18 10.06
CA GLU A 112 19.46 -13.27 11.36
C GLU A 112 18.53 -14.49 11.37
N GLU A 113 18.48 -15.19 12.50
CA GLU A 113 17.49 -16.24 12.76
C GLU A 113 16.67 -15.84 13.98
N GLY A 114 15.36 -15.98 13.88
CA GLY A 114 14.43 -15.55 14.93
C GLY A 114 13.00 -15.96 14.62
N GLU A 115 12.10 -15.71 15.56
CA GLU A 115 10.67 -16.05 15.38
C GLU A 115 9.86 -14.90 14.79
N ASP A 116 10.36 -13.66 14.91
CA ASP A 116 9.66 -12.46 14.48
C ASP A 116 10.00 -12.08 13.04
N LEU A 117 8.95 -11.84 12.26
CA LEU A 117 9.09 -11.37 10.88
C LEU A 117 9.52 -9.90 10.79
N GLN A 118 9.00 -9.05 11.67
CA GLN A 118 9.21 -7.61 11.62
C GLN A 118 9.43 -7.04 13.03
N HIS A 119 10.31 -6.06 13.11
CA HIS A 119 10.53 -5.26 14.31
C HIS A 119 9.80 -3.93 14.09
N GLY A 120 8.63 -3.77 14.69
CA GLY A 120 7.86 -2.52 14.63
C GLY A 120 6.46 -2.68 14.02
N ASN A 121 5.52 -2.01 14.67
CA ASN A 121 4.14 -1.74 14.26
C ASN A 121 3.38 -2.83 13.45
N PRO A 122 3.28 -4.09 13.91
CA PRO A 122 2.56 -5.15 13.19
C PRO A 122 1.06 -4.87 13.03
N LEU A 123 0.42 -5.32 11.94
CA LEU A 123 -1.02 -5.17 11.74
C LEU A 123 -1.85 -6.14 12.61
N GLY A 124 -1.26 -7.27 12.98
CA GLY A 124 -1.87 -8.26 13.87
C GLY A 124 -0.85 -9.18 14.53
N SER A 125 -1.24 -10.43 14.80
CA SER A 125 -0.36 -11.48 15.33
C SER A 125 0.82 -11.79 14.38
N PRO A 126 1.91 -12.41 14.88
CA PRO A 126 3.01 -12.85 14.02
C PRO A 126 2.56 -13.72 12.84
N HIS A 127 1.56 -14.58 13.05
CA HIS A 127 1.01 -15.44 12.01
C HIS A 127 0.29 -14.64 10.92
N VAL A 128 -0.64 -13.75 11.29
CA VAL A 128 -1.37 -12.90 10.34
C VAL A 128 -0.42 -12.05 9.51
N ASN A 129 0.59 -11.42 10.14
CA ASN A 129 1.56 -10.62 9.39
C ASN A 129 2.38 -11.49 8.44
N TYR A 130 2.78 -12.70 8.85
CA TYR A 130 3.50 -13.61 7.97
C TYR A 130 2.69 -13.98 6.74
N GLU A 131 1.42 -14.32 6.90
CA GLU A 131 0.52 -14.61 5.77
C GLU A 131 0.37 -13.40 4.85
N ILE A 132 0.14 -12.20 5.39
CA ILE A 132 0.04 -10.96 4.59
C ILE A 132 1.31 -10.72 3.76
N GLU A 133 2.49 -10.83 4.39
CA GLU A 133 3.77 -10.62 3.72
C GLU A 133 4.06 -11.71 2.69
N LEU A 134 3.64 -12.94 2.94
CA LEU A 134 3.74 -14.04 1.99
C LEU A 134 2.85 -13.78 0.77
N GLN A 135 1.59 -13.35 0.95
CA GLN A 135 0.70 -13.00 -0.16
C GLN A 135 1.27 -11.84 -1.00
N LYS A 136 1.84 -10.80 -0.35
CA LYS A 136 2.52 -9.70 -1.06
C LYS A 136 3.69 -10.21 -1.89
N SER A 137 4.48 -11.11 -1.32
CA SER A 137 5.68 -11.65 -1.97
C SER A 137 5.32 -12.55 -3.14
N GLN A 138 4.26 -13.35 -3.01
CA GLN A 138 3.72 -14.15 -4.12
C GLN A 138 3.27 -13.26 -5.27
N LEU A 139 2.49 -12.20 -4.99
CA LEU A 139 2.06 -11.26 -6.02
C LEU A 139 3.25 -10.60 -6.73
N LEU A 140 4.28 -10.20 -5.98
CA LEU A 140 5.52 -9.68 -6.57
C LEU A 140 6.17 -10.74 -7.47
N VAL A 141 6.32 -11.97 -7.01
CA VAL A 141 6.88 -13.06 -7.80
C VAL A 141 6.08 -13.28 -9.11
N ASP A 142 4.76 -13.12 -9.10
CA ASP A 142 3.95 -13.33 -10.30
C ASP A 142 4.01 -12.18 -11.32
N LEU A 143 4.21 -10.96 -10.84
CA LEU A 143 3.98 -9.75 -11.62
C LEU A 143 5.23 -8.90 -11.88
N TYR A 144 6.31 -9.04 -11.10
CA TYR A 144 7.37 -8.00 -11.04
C TYR A 144 8.02 -7.67 -12.39
N ASP A 145 8.32 -8.68 -13.21
CA ASP A 145 8.92 -8.46 -14.52
C ASP A 145 7.94 -7.75 -15.48
N ILE A 146 6.68 -8.19 -15.55
CA ILE A 146 5.63 -7.55 -16.37
C ILE A 146 5.36 -6.12 -15.87
N TRP A 147 5.29 -5.94 -14.54
CA TRP A 147 5.09 -4.65 -13.90
C TRP A 147 6.19 -3.64 -14.27
N GLY A 148 7.43 -4.11 -14.37
CA GLY A 148 8.58 -3.29 -14.76
C GLY A 148 8.56 -2.82 -16.21
N GLU A 149 7.78 -3.47 -17.08
CA GLU A 149 7.60 -3.10 -18.49
C GLU A 149 6.50 -2.04 -18.70
N LEU A 150 5.62 -1.85 -17.71
CA LEU A 150 4.55 -0.87 -17.76
C LEU A 150 5.07 0.57 -17.60
N THR A 151 4.42 1.50 -18.28
CA THR A 151 4.61 2.94 -18.06
C THR A 151 4.10 3.38 -16.68
N GLU A 152 4.43 4.60 -16.25
CA GLU A 152 3.97 5.12 -14.97
C GLU A 152 2.43 5.21 -14.93
N GLU A 153 1.82 5.60 -16.04
CA GLU A 153 0.38 5.75 -16.25
C GLU A 153 -0.34 4.41 -16.21
N GLN A 154 0.20 3.40 -16.91
CA GLN A 154 -0.35 2.04 -16.90
C GLN A 154 -0.31 1.45 -15.49
N GLN A 155 0.81 1.58 -14.79
CA GLN A 155 0.93 1.19 -13.39
C GLN A 155 -0.07 1.93 -12.48
N ASN A 156 -0.34 3.22 -12.73
CA ASN A 156 -1.35 3.97 -11.97
C ASN A 156 -2.75 3.36 -12.18
N ILE A 157 -3.08 3.01 -13.41
CA ILE A 157 -4.34 2.37 -13.79
C ILE A 157 -4.47 0.99 -13.14
N GLU A 158 -3.43 0.16 -13.18
CA GLU A 158 -3.45 -1.17 -12.52
C GLU A 158 -3.64 -1.04 -11.00
N PHE A 159 -2.97 -0.09 -10.35
CA PHE A 159 -3.23 0.19 -8.94
C PHE A 159 -4.66 0.69 -8.69
N ALA A 160 -5.19 1.56 -9.57
CA ALA A 160 -6.56 2.04 -9.45
C ALA A 160 -7.57 0.89 -9.56
N LYS A 161 -7.37 -0.05 -10.49
CA LYS A 161 -8.16 -1.29 -10.57
C LYS A 161 -8.09 -2.10 -9.27
N MET A 162 -6.91 -2.26 -8.67
CA MET A 162 -6.76 -2.96 -7.38
C MET A 162 -7.53 -2.29 -6.24
N PHE A 163 -7.52 -0.95 -6.18
CA PHE A 163 -8.35 -0.21 -5.24
C PHE A 163 -9.84 -0.38 -5.53
N MET A 164 -10.27 -0.39 -6.80
CA MET A 164 -11.65 -0.65 -7.19
C MET A 164 -12.13 -2.04 -6.75
N ILE A 165 -11.32 -3.09 -6.92
CA ILE A 165 -11.60 -4.43 -6.40
C ILE A 165 -11.82 -4.35 -4.89
N THR A 166 -10.89 -3.72 -4.18
CA THR A 166 -10.89 -3.62 -2.71
C THR A 166 -12.14 -2.91 -2.18
N VAL A 167 -12.48 -1.73 -2.73
CA VAL A 167 -13.67 -0.97 -2.26
C VAL A 167 -14.98 -1.62 -2.71
N ASN A 168 -15.02 -2.34 -3.84
CA ASN A 168 -16.24 -3.01 -4.27
C ASN A 168 -16.63 -4.19 -3.36
N ARG A 169 -15.66 -4.76 -2.63
CA ARG A 169 -15.89 -5.85 -1.66
C ARG A 169 -16.48 -5.36 -0.33
N CYS A 170 -16.51 -4.06 -0.08
CA CYS A 170 -17.11 -3.46 1.11
C CYS A 170 -18.65 -3.44 1.03
N GLU A 171 -19.31 -3.24 2.18
CA GLU A 171 -20.74 -2.93 2.20
C GLU A 171 -20.98 -1.56 1.54
N GLY A 172 -21.97 -1.48 0.64
CA GLY A 172 -22.19 -0.30 -0.21
C GLY A 172 -21.42 -0.29 -1.54
N GLY A 173 -20.50 -1.24 -1.74
CA GLY A 173 -19.78 -1.44 -2.99
C GLY A 173 -18.98 -0.22 -3.46
N LEU A 174 -18.61 -0.22 -4.75
CA LEU A 174 -17.78 0.83 -5.34
C LEU A 174 -18.38 2.24 -5.18
N LYS A 175 -19.71 2.36 -5.24
CA LYS A 175 -20.44 3.63 -5.20
C LYS A 175 -20.29 4.39 -3.88
N PHE A 176 -20.21 3.69 -2.74
CA PHE A 176 -20.12 4.37 -1.43
C PHE A 176 -18.73 4.24 -0.82
N SER A 177 -18.09 3.07 -0.94
CA SER A 177 -16.85 2.79 -0.21
C SER A 177 -15.63 3.54 -0.74
N TYR A 178 -15.70 4.06 -1.98
CA TYR A 178 -14.66 4.94 -2.54
C TYR A 178 -14.46 6.24 -1.74
N LEU A 179 -15.46 6.67 -0.97
CA LEU A 179 -15.39 7.90 -0.16
C LEU A 179 -14.22 7.87 0.84
N SER A 180 -13.84 6.70 1.33
CA SER A 180 -12.66 6.56 2.19
C SER A 180 -11.35 6.91 1.47
N LEU A 181 -11.22 6.55 0.18
CA LEU A 181 -10.10 6.95 -0.66
C LEU A 181 -10.17 8.45 -0.98
N ARG A 182 -11.38 8.97 -1.23
CA ARG A 182 -11.62 10.40 -1.44
C ARG A 182 -11.22 11.23 -0.22
N SER A 183 -11.47 10.73 1.00
CA SER A 183 -11.08 11.38 2.25
C SER A 183 -9.57 11.61 2.30
N ASN A 184 -8.78 10.56 2.02
CA ASN A 184 -7.32 10.66 2.00
C ASN A 184 -6.82 11.65 0.94
N PHE A 185 -7.47 11.69 -0.23
CA PHE A 185 -7.14 12.63 -1.31
C PHE A 185 -7.44 14.09 -0.91
N GLU A 186 -8.65 14.35 -0.40
CA GLU A 186 -9.06 15.69 0.04
C GLU A 186 -8.24 16.18 1.23
N TYR A 187 -7.82 15.28 2.13
CA TYR A 187 -6.95 15.63 3.25
C TYR A 187 -5.61 16.18 2.74
N PHE A 188 -4.95 15.43 1.86
CA PHE A 188 -3.66 15.86 1.34
C PHE A 188 -3.75 17.13 0.50
N LYS A 189 -4.79 17.24 -0.33
CA LYS A 189 -5.09 18.45 -1.10
C LYS A 189 -5.20 19.68 -0.19
N ASN A 190 -5.92 19.56 0.93
CA ASN A 190 -6.05 20.64 1.90
C ASN A 190 -4.70 21.02 2.54
N GLN A 191 -3.89 20.03 2.94
CA GLN A 191 -2.53 20.27 3.47
C GLN A 191 -1.63 21.02 2.48
N MET A 192 -1.73 20.69 1.20
CA MET A 192 -1.02 21.40 0.13
C MET A 192 -1.52 22.83 -0.08
N GLU A 193 -2.82 23.09 0.08
CA GLU A 193 -3.38 24.44 -0.03
C GLU A 193 -2.92 25.34 1.12
N LEU A 194 -2.84 24.79 2.35
CA LEU A 194 -2.39 25.50 3.55
C LEU A 194 -0.89 25.83 3.54
N THR A 195 -0.06 24.97 2.96
CA THR A 195 1.40 25.17 2.86
C THR A 195 1.82 26.19 1.80
N GLY A 196 0.86 26.75 1.04
CA GLY A 196 1.06 27.86 0.13
C GLY A 196 1.46 27.45 -1.29
N LYS A 197 0.69 27.90 -2.29
CA LYS A 197 0.86 27.60 -3.73
C LYS A 197 2.11 28.23 -4.39
N TYR A 198 2.95 28.94 -3.62
CA TYR A 198 4.03 29.77 -4.16
C TYR A 198 5.44 29.16 -4.06
N ALA A 199 5.60 28.01 -3.39
CA ALA A 199 6.84 27.25 -3.47
C ALA A 199 6.85 26.36 -4.74
N GLU A 200 7.95 26.38 -5.50
CA GLU A 200 8.12 25.59 -6.73
C GLU A 200 7.86 24.09 -6.53
N THR A 201 8.24 23.56 -5.36
CA THR A 201 7.98 22.19 -4.95
C THR A 201 6.48 21.90 -4.80
N THR A 202 5.70 22.83 -4.24
CA THR A 202 4.24 22.70 -4.12
C THR A 202 3.58 22.68 -5.49
N ARG A 203 4.04 23.51 -6.43
CA ARG A 203 3.52 23.52 -7.81
C ARG A 203 3.75 22.19 -8.52
N ARG A 204 4.98 21.65 -8.48
CA ARG A 204 5.29 20.36 -9.11
C ARG A 204 4.44 19.23 -8.52
N ASN A 205 4.30 19.19 -7.19
CA ASN A 205 3.43 18.22 -6.53
C ASN A 205 1.97 18.37 -6.97
N TRP A 206 1.50 19.60 -7.19
CA TRP A 206 0.14 19.87 -7.66
C TRP A 206 -0.08 19.37 -9.09
N GLU A 207 0.87 19.63 -10.00
CA GLU A 207 0.86 19.11 -11.37
C GLU A 207 0.88 17.57 -11.38
N THR A 208 1.69 16.93 -10.53
CA THR A 208 1.69 15.47 -10.35
C THR A 208 0.39 14.94 -9.76
N LEU A 209 -0.30 15.69 -8.89
CA LEU A 209 -1.52 15.25 -8.26
C LEU A 209 -2.75 15.39 -9.17
N PHE A 210 -2.82 16.46 -9.97
CA PHE A 210 -4.01 16.84 -10.73
C PHE A 210 -3.86 16.75 -12.26
N GLY A 211 -2.64 16.75 -12.81
CA GLY A 211 -2.46 16.50 -14.24
C GLY A 211 -3.01 15.11 -14.58
N ARG A 212 -3.64 14.90 -15.74
CA ARG A 212 -4.06 13.57 -16.19
C ARG A 212 -3.46 13.33 -17.56
N THR A 213 -2.89 12.14 -17.75
CA THR A 213 -2.51 11.70 -19.09
C THR A 213 -3.75 11.28 -19.86
N GLU A 214 -3.62 11.10 -21.17
CA GLU A 214 -4.73 10.66 -22.02
C GLU A 214 -5.24 9.27 -21.59
N GLU A 215 -4.33 8.35 -21.27
CA GLU A 215 -4.67 6.98 -20.81
C GLU A 215 -5.45 7.00 -19.49
N GLU A 216 -5.02 7.81 -18.52
CA GLU A 216 -5.72 7.95 -17.24
C GLU A 216 -7.07 8.65 -17.41
N GLN A 217 -7.17 9.65 -18.31
CA GLN A 217 -8.45 10.32 -18.58
C GLN A 217 -9.45 9.37 -19.25
N GLN A 218 -8.98 8.52 -20.17
CA GLN A 218 -9.79 7.44 -20.74
C GLN A 218 -10.25 6.49 -19.64
N PHE A 219 -9.35 6.02 -18.77
CA PHE A 219 -9.71 5.17 -17.64
C PHE A 219 -10.71 5.83 -16.69
N ILE A 220 -10.56 7.13 -16.36
CA ILE A 220 -11.53 7.86 -15.53
C ILE A 220 -12.92 7.84 -16.16
N THR A 221 -12.99 7.97 -17.49
CA THR A 221 -14.28 8.08 -18.18
C THR A 221 -14.99 6.73 -18.31
N GLN A 222 -14.25 5.64 -18.51
CA GLN A 222 -14.84 4.32 -18.85
C GLN A 222 -14.56 3.21 -17.82
N GLY A 223 -13.68 3.45 -16.85
CA GLY A 223 -13.10 2.40 -16.01
C GLY A 223 -14.11 1.68 -15.14
N VAL A 224 -15.07 2.43 -14.56
CA VAL A 224 -16.17 1.85 -13.78
C VAL A 224 -17.09 1.00 -14.65
N GLN A 225 -17.40 1.45 -15.87
CA GLN A 225 -18.22 0.67 -16.79
C GLN A 225 -17.53 -0.64 -17.16
N LEU A 226 -16.26 -0.58 -17.57
CA LEU A 226 -15.47 -1.77 -17.89
C LEU A 226 -15.35 -2.72 -16.70
N PHE A 227 -15.20 -2.19 -15.48
CA PHE A 227 -15.19 -2.97 -14.25
C PHE A 227 -16.54 -3.67 -14.00
N ALA A 228 -17.65 -2.95 -14.16
CA ALA A 228 -19.01 -3.49 -14.00
C ALA A 228 -19.35 -4.55 -15.08
N GLU A 229 -18.76 -4.45 -16.27
CA GLU A 229 -18.95 -5.37 -17.40
C GLU A 229 -17.95 -6.55 -17.40
N SER A 230 -17.19 -6.79 -16.32
CA SER A 230 -16.17 -7.85 -16.24
C SER A 230 -15.05 -7.75 -17.28
N SER A 231 -14.85 -6.59 -17.92
CA SER A 231 -13.93 -6.47 -19.05
C SER A 231 -12.47 -6.73 -18.66
N TYR A 232 -12.10 -6.42 -17.42
CA TYR A 232 -10.74 -6.59 -16.91
C TYR A 232 -10.39 -8.05 -16.52
N GLU A 233 -11.35 -8.96 -16.39
CA GLU A 233 -11.10 -10.35 -15.96
C GLU A 233 -10.22 -11.14 -16.94
N ARG A 234 -10.11 -10.68 -18.18
CA ARG A 234 -9.22 -11.29 -19.20
C ARG A 234 -7.77 -10.83 -19.07
N GLU A 235 -7.51 -9.80 -18.26
CA GLU A 235 -6.18 -9.26 -18.05
C GLU A 235 -5.46 -10.04 -16.96
N TYR A 236 -4.23 -10.47 -17.27
CA TYR A 236 -3.43 -11.27 -16.34
C TYR A 236 -3.15 -10.52 -15.02
N ILE A 237 -2.77 -9.24 -15.11
CA ILE A 237 -2.45 -8.41 -13.93
C ILE A 237 -3.68 -8.27 -13.04
N PHE A 238 -4.83 -7.89 -13.62
CA PHE A 238 -6.09 -7.77 -12.90
C PHE A 238 -6.46 -9.07 -12.17
N THR A 239 -6.34 -10.21 -12.85
CA THR A 239 -6.65 -11.53 -12.25
C THR A 239 -5.74 -11.85 -11.06
N ARG A 240 -4.42 -11.59 -11.16
CA ARG A 240 -3.49 -11.81 -10.03
C ARG A 240 -3.79 -10.85 -8.87
N MET A 241 -4.12 -9.60 -9.17
CA MET A 241 -4.52 -8.62 -8.15
C MET A 241 -5.81 -9.02 -7.45
N GLN A 242 -6.80 -9.52 -8.18
CA GLN A 242 -8.06 -10.00 -7.61
C GLN A 242 -7.83 -11.16 -6.64
N ILE A 243 -7.06 -12.17 -7.07
CA ILE A 243 -6.68 -13.32 -6.21
C ILE A 243 -5.99 -12.82 -4.93
N PHE A 244 -5.05 -11.88 -5.07
CA PHE A 244 -4.36 -11.31 -3.92
C PHE A 244 -5.30 -10.60 -2.94
N ILE A 245 -6.22 -9.76 -3.43
CA ILE A 245 -7.20 -9.08 -2.58
C ILE A 245 -8.14 -10.07 -1.89
N ASP A 246 -8.63 -11.09 -2.61
CA ASP A 246 -9.52 -12.10 -2.04
C ASP A 246 -8.80 -12.95 -0.96
N CYS A 247 -7.51 -13.27 -1.16
CA CYS A 247 -6.68 -13.91 -0.14
C CYS A 247 -6.50 -13.01 1.10
N LEU A 248 -6.19 -11.72 0.91
CA LEU A 248 -6.06 -10.77 2.01
C LEU A 248 -7.36 -10.62 2.79
N LEU A 249 -8.50 -10.53 2.09
CA LEU A 249 -9.82 -10.49 2.71
C LEU A 249 -10.04 -11.71 3.61
N SER A 250 -9.67 -12.90 3.15
CA SER A 250 -9.79 -14.13 3.94
C SER A 250 -8.90 -14.09 5.19
N VAL A 251 -7.61 -13.76 5.04
CA VAL A 251 -6.64 -13.72 6.15
C VAL A 251 -7.05 -12.68 7.20
N LEU A 252 -7.41 -11.48 6.77
CA LEU A 252 -7.79 -10.39 7.67
C LEU A 252 -9.16 -10.59 8.30
N SER A 253 -10.12 -11.19 7.59
CA SER A 253 -11.42 -11.53 8.18
C SER A 253 -11.28 -12.54 9.30
N GLN A 254 -10.47 -13.59 9.08
CA GLN A 254 -10.19 -14.60 10.09
C GLN A 254 -9.43 -13.99 11.28
N GLY A 255 -8.37 -13.22 11.01
CA GLY A 255 -7.62 -12.53 12.06
C GLY A 255 -8.49 -11.55 12.87
N TYR A 256 -9.48 -10.92 12.26
CA TYR A 256 -10.45 -10.09 12.98
C TYR A 256 -11.32 -10.94 13.92
N ASP A 257 -11.88 -12.04 13.43
CA ASP A 257 -12.76 -12.92 14.20
C ASP A 257 -12.03 -13.59 15.37
N ASP A 258 -10.74 -13.90 15.20
CA ASP A 258 -9.89 -14.50 16.22
C ASP A 258 -9.31 -13.46 17.21
N GLY A 259 -9.56 -12.17 16.99
CA GLY A 259 -9.03 -11.09 17.83
C GLY A 259 -7.52 -10.88 17.69
N GLU A 260 -6.94 -11.29 16.56
CA GLU A 260 -5.51 -11.21 16.29
C GLU A 260 -5.08 -9.89 15.64
N LEU A 261 -6.03 -9.04 15.20
CA LEU A 261 -5.73 -7.73 14.61
C LEU A 261 -5.51 -6.65 15.68
N SER A 262 -4.52 -5.79 15.44
CA SER A 262 -4.23 -4.63 16.29
C SER A 262 -5.15 -3.45 15.94
N LEU A 263 -6.36 -3.45 16.49
CA LEU A 263 -7.40 -2.44 16.22
C LEU A 263 -7.08 -1.06 16.79
N ASP A 264 -6.24 -0.99 17.82
CA ASP A 264 -5.73 0.24 18.44
C ASP A 264 -4.96 1.14 17.47
N LYS A 265 -4.49 0.59 16.35
CA LYS A 265 -3.76 1.31 15.30
C LYS A 265 -4.66 1.93 14.24
N GLN A 266 -5.93 1.55 14.21
CA GLN A 266 -6.93 2.23 13.41
C GLN A 266 -7.44 3.40 14.25
N GLY A 267 -6.73 4.54 14.18
CA GLY A 267 -7.14 5.76 14.87
C GLY A 267 -8.65 5.96 14.76
N GLN A 268 -9.33 6.26 15.87
CA GLN A 268 -10.78 6.37 15.82
C GLN A 268 -11.13 7.52 14.88
N GLY A 269 -12.21 7.41 14.11
CA GLY A 269 -12.67 8.51 13.25
C GLY A 269 -12.81 9.83 14.04
N SER A 270 -13.12 9.76 15.33
CA SER A 270 -13.15 10.90 16.27
C SER A 270 -11.79 11.54 16.57
N ASP A 271 -10.69 10.81 16.43
CA ASP A 271 -9.33 11.30 16.73
C ASP A 271 -8.81 12.22 15.61
N LEU A 272 -9.35 12.10 14.38
CA LEU A 272 -8.98 12.98 13.27
C LEU A 272 -9.22 14.47 13.60
N PHE A 273 -10.24 14.83 14.39
CA PHE A 273 -10.45 16.23 14.82
C PHE A 273 -9.36 16.77 15.76
N GLN A 274 -8.67 15.92 16.51
CA GLN A 274 -7.62 16.37 17.43
C GLN A 274 -6.30 16.65 16.71
N TYR A 275 -6.10 16.11 15.50
CA TYR A 275 -4.85 16.23 14.74
C TYR A 275 -4.91 17.23 13.58
N TYR A 276 -6.09 17.77 13.22
CA TYR A 276 -6.23 18.62 12.03
C TYR A 276 -6.56 20.08 12.35
N ASP A 277 -5.60 20.96 12.06
CA ASP A 277 -5.74 22.41 12.22
C ASP A 277 -6.73 23.06 11.23
N ALA A 278 -7.18 22.34 10.19
CA ALA A 278 -8.18 22.82 9.24
C ALA A 278 -8.97 21.65 8.61
N VAL A 279 -10.23 21.50 9.01
CA VAL A 279 -11.16 20.51 8.45
C VAL A 279 -11.83 21.12 7.21
N ASN A 280 -11.72 20.47 6.05
CA ASN A 280 -12.37 20.93 4.81
C ASN A 280 -13.84 20.44 4.74
N ASP A 281 -14.62 20.95 3.77
CA ASP A 281 -16.03 20.60 3.57
C ASP A 281 -16.27 19.08 3.54
N PHE A 282 -15.40 18.33 2.85
CA PHE A 282 -15.53 16.87 2.76
C PHE A 282 -15.50 16.22 4.13
N HIS A 283 -14.51 16.57 4.95
CA HIS A 283 -14.34 15.98 6.29
C HIS A 283 -15.42 16.49 7.24
N TRP A 284 -15.89 17.73 7.09
CA TRP A 284 -16.99 18.25 7.87
C TRP A 284 -18.29 17.47 7.63
N ASP A 285 -18.65 17.25 6.36
CA ASP A 285 -19.82 16.45 5.97
C ASP A 285 -19.67 14.99 6.42
N PHE A 286 -18.45 14.45 6.34
CA PHE A 286 -18.14 13.11 6.80
C PHE A 286 -18.40 12.92 8.30
N TYR A 287 -17.84 13.78 9.15
CA TYR A 287 -17.92 13.61 10.60
C TYR A 287 -19.24 14.08 11.22
N SER A 288 -19.94 15.02 10.58
CA SER A 288 -21.26 15.45 11.04
C SER A 288 -22.34 14.39 10.77
N ASN A 289 -22.05 13.39 9.94
CA ASN A 289 -22.98 12.32 9.60
C ASN A 289 -22.80 11.08 10.49
N THR A 290 -23.62 11.00 11.55
CA THR A 290 -23.61 9.86 12.50
C THR A 290 -23.82 8.49 11.86
N GLN A 291 -24.47 8.41 10.69
CA GLN A 291 -24.67 7.14 9.99
C GLN A 291 -23.38 6.66 9.29
N PHE A 292 -22.59 7.59 8.73
CA PHE A 292 -21.28 7.27 8.19
C PHE A 292 -20.32 6.79 9.28
N LEU A 293 -20.33 7.43 10.44
CA LEU A 293 -19.52 6.99 11.57
C LEU A 293 -19.82 5.54 11.99
N ARG A 294 -21.09 5.12 11.92
CA ARG A 294 -21.47 3.71 12.18
C ARG A 294 -20.94 2.76 11.12
N HIS A 295 -21.01 3.14 9.84
CA HIS A 295 -20.44 2.34 8.75
C HIS A 295 -18.92 2.13 8.94
N TYR A 296 -18.21 3.16 9.42
CA TYR A 296 -16.77 3.08 9.70
C TYR A 296 -16.40 2.14 10.85
N GLN A 297 -17.35 1.76 11.69
CA GLN A 297 -17.16 0.83 12.80
C GLN A 297 -17.50 -0.62 12.42
N GLN A 298 -17.98 -0.86 11.20
CA GLN A 298 -18.31 -2.21 10.74
C GLN A 298 -17.05 -3.01 10.43
N LYS A 299 -17.12 -4.33 10.66
CA LYS A 299 -16.03 -5.28 10.41
C LYS A 299 -15.47 -5.16 9.00
N GLU A 300 -16.34 -5.08 8.00
CA GLU A 300 -15.98 -4.99 6.59
C GLU A 300 -15.13 -3.75 6.31
N PHE A 301 -15.48 -2.62 6.95
CA PHE A 301 -14.73 -1.38 6.80
C PHE A 301 -13.37 -1.43 7.52
N ILE A 302 -13.33 -2.02 8.71
CA ILE A 302 -12.08 -2.25 9.46
C ILE A 302 -11.11 -3.11 8.64
N ILE A 303 -11.59 -4.23 8.07
CA ILE A 303 -10.79 -5.11 7.22
C ILE A 303 -10.30 -4.37 5.98
N TYR A 304 -11.18 -3.59 5.36
CA TYR A 304 -10.82 -2.72 4.24
C TYR A 304 -9.65 -1.79 4.58
N GLN A 305 -9.68 -1.13 5.74
CA GLN A 305 -8.58 -0.26 6.17
C GLN A 305 -7.25 -1.01 6.35
N PHE A 306 -7.30 -2.26 6.83
CA PHE A 306 -6.11 -3.12 6.86
C PHE A 306 -5.61 -3.43 5.46
N ILE A 307 -6.49 -3.78 4.51
CA ILE A 307 -6.10 -4.03 3.11
C ILE A 307 -5.43 -2.79 2.52
N VAL A 308 -6.02 -1.59 2.69
CA VAL A 308 -5.43 -0.34 2.20
C VAL A 308 -4.02 -0.12 2.76
N SER A 309 -3.80 -0.42 4.05
CA SER A 309 -2.46 -0.36 4.66
C SER A 309 -1.48 -1.34 4.00
N VAL A 310 -1.91 -2.58 3.71
CA VAL A 310 -1.12 -3.57 2.98
C VAL A 310 -0.80 -3.09 1.56
N LEU A 311 -1.78 -2.51 0.85
CA LEU A 311 -1.59 -1.97 -0.50
C LEU A 311 -0.59 -0.82 -0.50
N TYR A 312 -0.64 0.08 0.48
CA TYR A 312 0.32 1.17 0.62
C TYR A 312 1.75 0.67 0.88
N SER A 313 1.90 -0.41 1.65
CA SER A 313 3.19 -1.10 1.84
C SER A 313 3.68 -1.72 0.52
N LEU A 314 2.82 -2.42 -0.23
CA LEU A 314 3.13 -3.00 -1.53
C LEU A 314 3.55 -1.94 -2.58
N MET A 315 2.86 -0.80 -2.61
CA MET A 315 3.18 0.34 -3.48
C MET A 315 4.62 0.85 -3.27
N SER A 316 5.09 0.88 -2.01
CA SER A 316 6.47 1.24 -1.69
C SER A 316 7.48 0.22 -2.24
N LEU A 317 7.16 -1.09 -2.21
CA LEU A 317 7.98 -2.14 -2.81
C LEU A 317 8.11 -1.94 -4.34
N LEU A 318 7.00 -1.56 -4.98
CA LEU A 318 6.90 -1.25 -6.41
C LEU A 318 7.33 0.17 -6.80
N ARG A 319 8.04 0.88 -5.91
CA ARG A 319 8.63 2.22 -6.13
C ARG A 319 7.60 3.32 -6.45
N VAL A 320 6.36 3.17 -5.98
CA VAL A 320 5.38 4.25 -6.04
C VAL A 320 5.63 5.24 -4.92
N SER A 321 5.84 6.50 -5.29
CA SER A 321 6.05 7.59 -4.33
C SER A 321 4.75 7.96 -3.60
N ALA A 322 4.87 8.64 -2.45
CA ALA A 322 3.72 9.09 -1.68
C ALA A 322 2.78 10.02 -2.50
N ILE A 323 3.33 10.92 -3.32
CA ILE A 323 2.52 11.81 -4.18
C ILE A 323 1.81 11.03 -5.29
N ARG A 324 2.48 10.02 -5.87
CA ARG A 324 1.91 9.17 -6.91
C ARG A 324 0.81 8.26 -6.35
N LYS A 325 0.95 7.78 -5.11
CA LYS A 325 -0.11 7.08 -4.37
C LYS A 325 -1.37 7.94 -4.26
N LEU A 326 -1.22 9.23 -3.98
CA LEU A 326 -2.33 10.18 -3.86
C LEU A 326 -3.00 10.46 -5.21
N ARG A 327 -2.21 10.54 -6.29
CA ARG A 327 -2.72 10.60 -7.66
C ARG A 327 -3.59 9.37 -7.98
N ILE A 328 -3.11 8.18 -7.67
CA ILE A 328 -3.82 6.91 -7.92
C ILE A 328 -5.18 6.87 -7.20
N ILE A 329 -5.24 7.21 -5.92
CA ILE A 329 -6.53 7.23 -5.21
C ILE A 329 -7.46 8.33 -5.75
N GLY A 330 -6.90 9.44 -6.26
CA GLY A 330 -7.66 10.48 -6.97
C GLY A 330 -8.27 9.96 -8.27
N ILE A 331 -7.50 9.20 -9.06
CA ILE A 331 -7.98 8.52 -10.27
C ILE A 331 -9.16 7.59 -9.93
N VAL A 332 -9.07 6.81 -8.85
CA VAL A 332 -10.18 5.95 -8.42
C VAL A 332 -11.42 6.78 -8.11
N ALA A 333 -11.28 7.84 -7.30
CA ALA A 333 -12.43 8.66 -6.91
C ALA A 333 -13.07 9.37 -8.11
N GLU A 334 -12.26 9.92 -9.02
CA GLU A 334 -12.74 10.56 -10.26
C GLU A 334 -13.40 9.54 -11.18
N SER A 335 -12.87 8.32 -11.27
CA SER A 335 -13.46 7.24 -12.07
C SER A 335 -14.85 6.87 -11.55
N VAL A 336 -15.00 6.72 -10.23
CA VAL A 336 -16.28 6.41 -9.58
C VAL A 336 -17.29 7.53 -9.79
N GLU A 337 -16.89 8.77 -9.55
CA GLU A 337 -17.73 9.96 -9.75
C GLU A 337 -18.19 10.08 -11.22
N CYS A 338 -17.29 9.86 -12.18
CA CYS A 338 -17.63 9.88 -13.61
C CYS A 338 -18.56 8.72 -13.99
N GLY A 339 -18.20 7.50 -13.61
CA GLY A 339 -18.92 6.28 -13.97
C GLY A 339 -20.36 6.22 -13.47
N PHE A 340 -20.62 6.78 -12.29
CA PHE A 340 -21.98 6.91 -11.75
C PHE A 340 -22.61 8.29 -11.98
N SER A 341 -21.93 9.20 -12.69
CA SER A 341 -22.40 10.57 -12.95
C SER A 341 -22.83 11.31 -11.67
N MET A 342 -22.01 11.22 -10.63
CA MET A 342 -22.27 11.79 -9.30
C MET A 342 -21.02 12.46 -8.74
N SER A 343 -21.21 13.43 -7.85
CA SER A 343 -20.13 13.91 -6.99
C SER A 343 -20.10 13.15 -5.66
N TRP A 344 -19.01 13.31 -4.90
CA TRP A 344 -18.96 12.84 -3.51
C TRP A 344 -20.08 13.44 -2.64
N ARG A 345 -20.54 14.67 -2.93
CA ARG A 345 -21.67 15.30 -2.22
C ARG A 345 -22.97 14.56 -2.50
N ASP A 346 -23.22 14.24 -3.76
CA ASP A 346 -24.40 13.46 -4.16
C ASP A 346 -24.37 12.08 -3.51
N THR A 347 -23.19 11.48 -3.42
CA THR A 347 -22.97 10.19 -2.75
C THR A 347 -23.33 10.26 -1.26
N TYR A 348 -22.87 11.30 -0.54
CA TYR A 348 -23.26 11.51 0.87
C TYR A 348 -24.78 11.68 1.04
N LEU A 349 -25.41 12.46 0.16
CA LEU A 349 -26.85 12.69 0.17
C LEU A 349 -27.64 11.40 -0.08
N GLU A 350 -27.17 10.55 -1.00
CA GLU A 350 -27.82 9.30 -1.36
C GLU A 350 -27.66 8.23 -0.27
N MET A 351 -26.46 8.05 0.26
CA MET A 351 -26.22 7.10 1.37
C MET A 351 -27.07 7.46 2.60
N SER A 352 -27.23 8.76 2.89
CA SER A 352 -28.10 9.24 3.96
C SER A 352 -29.58 8.91 3.73
N LYS A 353 -30.02 8.75 2.47
CA LYS A 353 -31.39 8.33 2.11
C LYS A 353 -31.54 6.81 2.17
N GLU A 354 -30.59 6.06 1.59
CA GLU A 354 -30.66 4.59 1.50
C GLU A 354 -30.54 3.89 2.87
N LEU A 355 -29.78 4.46 3.80
CA LEU A 355 -29.67 3.95 5.17
C LEU A 355 -30.91 4.27 6.01
N VAL A 356 -31.65 5.34 5.68
CA VAL A 356 -32.97 5.63 6.28
C VAL A 356 -34.05 4.69 5.73
N SER A 357 -33.94 4.24 4.47
CA SER A 357 -34.86 3.28 3.86
C SER A 357 -34.49 1.80 4.04
N GLY A 358 -33.31 1.49 4.61
CA GLY A 358 -32.84 0.13 4.87
C GLY A 358 -32.41 -0.66 3.62
N SER A 359 -32.02 0.02 2.53
CA SER A 359 -31.82 -0.58 1.20
C SER A 359 -30.37 -0.62 0.69
N ALA A 360 -29.38 -0.26 1.51
CA ALA A 360 -27.97 -0.09 1.10
C ALA A 360 -27.22 -1.43 0.83
N LYS A 361 -27.72 -2.25 -0.10
CA LYS A 361 -27.13 -3.55 -0.48
C LYS A 361 -26.87 -3.70 -1.98
N GLN A 362 -26.65 -2.61 -2.71
CA GLN A 362 -26.25 -2.70 -4.11
C GLN A 362 -24.73 -2.82 -4.21
N ARG A 363 -24.23 -4.06 -4.28
CA ARG A 363 -22.91 -4.34 -4.83
C ARG A 363 -23.04 -4.38 -6.36
N LEU A 364 -22.05 -3.83 -7.08
CA LEU A 364 -21.88 -4.23 -8.47
C LEU A 364 -21.57 -5.74 -8.44
N VAL A 365 -22.36 -6.54 -9.17
CA VAL A 365 -22.28 -8.00 -9.15
C VAL A 365 -20.86 -8.43 -9.48
N HIS A 366 -20.15 -8.91 -8.46
CA HIS A 366 -18.90 -9.66 -8.50
C HIS A 366 -18.66 -10.37 -7.18
#